data_AF-A0A7W9IAN4-F1
#
_entry.id   AF-A0A7W9IAN4-F1
#
_cell.length_a   1.000
_cell.length_b   1.000
_cell.length_c   1.000
_cell.angle_alpha   90.00
_cell.angle_beta   90.00
_cell.angle_gamma   90.00
#
_symmetry.space_group_name_H-M   'P 1'
#
loop_
_entity.id
_entity.type
_entity.pdbx_description
1 polymer ?
#
loop_
_entity_poly.entity_id
_entity_poly.type
_entity_poly.pdbx_seq_one_letter_code
_entity_poly.pdbx_strand_id
1 'polypeptide(L)'
;MRIHRAPATSDARRLPQLASSLNNLGWRLLALSRFEDALVPLNEAVALYRRHVESPDGHARSLYNLGVGLGHLRRHREARAAEREARRL
;
A
#
# COMPACT_ATOMS: atom_id res chain seq x y z
N MET A 1 0.83 -15.32 -38.63
CA MET A 1 1.49 -15.16 -37.32
C MET A 1 0.45 -14.86 -36.27
N ARG A 2 0.33 -15.68 -35.21
CA ARG A 2 -0.58 -15.42 -34.09
C ARG A 2 0.02 -14.35 -33.19
N ILE A 3 -0.60 -13.19 -33.13
CA ILE A 3 -0.27 -12.16 -32.13
C ILE A 3 -0.85 -12.65 -30.81
N HIS A 4 -0.03 -13.25 -29.95
CA HIS A 4 -0.39 -13.51 -28.56
C HIS A 4 -0.47 -12.16 -27.83
N ARG A 5 -1.61 -11.48 -27.97
CA ARG A 5 -1.95 -10.31 -27.17
C ARG A 5 -2.47 -10.80 -25.83
N ALA A 6 -1.58 -10.98 -24.86
CA ALA A 6 -1.97 -11.04 -23.45
C ALA A 6 -1.31 -9.89 -22.65
N PRO A 7 -1.80 -8.64 -22.72
CA PRO A 7 -1.11 -7.50 -22.08
C PRO A 7 -2.01 -6.66 -21.15
N ALA A 8 -3.08 -7.22 -20.58
CA ALA A 8 -3.89 -6.49 -19.59
C ALA A 8 -4.16 -7.32 -18.33
N THR A 9 -4.48 -8.60 -18.49
CA THR A 9 -4.86 -9.50 -17.39
C THR A 9 -3.67 -9.94 -16.53
N SER A 10 -2.45 -9.95 -17.07
CA SER A 10 -1.25 -10.33 -16.32
C SER A 10 -0.74 -9.18 -15.45
N ASP A 11 -0.76 -7.95 -15.96
CA ASP A 11 -0.42 -6.75 -15.18
C ASP A 11 -1.47 -6.48 -14.11
N ALA A 12 -2.77 -6.62 -14.43
CA ALA A 12 -3.84 -6.48 -13.45
C ALA A 12 -3.72 -7.46 -12.26
N ARG A 13 -3.21 -8.68 -12.47
CA ARG A 13 -2.96 -9.65 -11.38
C ARG A 13 -1.63 -9.41 -10.65
N ARG A 14 -0.61 -8.86 -11.32
CA ARG A 14 0.70 -8.59 -10.71
C ARG A 14 0.67 -7.36 -9.81
N LEU A 15 -0.14 -6.35 -10.12
CA LEU A 15 -0.19 -5.11 -9.34
C LEU A 15 -0.66 -5.32 -7.88
N PRO A 16 -1.74 -6.10 -7.58
CA PRO A 16 -2.13 -6.40 -6.21
C PRO A 16 -1.10 -7.22 -5.42
N GLN A 17 -0.38 -8.11 -6.11
CA GLN A 17 0.66 -8.95 -5.51
C GLN A 17 1.89 -8.11 -5.14
N LEU A 18 2.27 -7.17 -6.02
CA LEU A 18 3.31 -6.19 -5.73
C LEU A 18 2.92 -5.28 -4.56
N ALA A 19 1.69 -4.75 -4.55
CA ALA A 19 1.19 -3.90 -3.48
C ALA A 19 1.19 -4.63 -2.12
N SER A 20 0.77 -5.89 -2.10
CA SER A 20 0.81 -6.75 -0.90
C SER A 20 2.25 -6.97 -0.40
N SER A 21 3.18 -7.20 -1.33
CA SER A 21 4.59 -7.42 -1.00
C SER A 21 5.24 -6.17 -0.42
N LEU A 22 4.94 -4.99 -0.99
CA LEU A 22 5.38 -3.69 -0.49
C LEU A 22 4.76 -3.39 0.89
N ASN A 23 3.47 -3.67 1.08
CA ASN A 23 2.83 -3.55 2.38
C ASN A 23 3.52 -4.39 3.45
N ASN A 24 3.88 -5.65 3.12
CA ASN A 24 4.57 -6.54 4.04
C ASN A 24 5.99 -6.05 4.36
N LEU A 25 6.72 -5.53 3.37
CA LEU A 25 8.02 -4.90 3.60
C LEU A 25 7.90 -3.69 4.54
N GLY A 26 6.93 -2.81 4.29
CA GLY A 26 6.62 -1.67 5.14
C GLY A 26 6.31 -2.09 6.57
N TRP A 27 5.44 -3.09 6.76
CA TRP A 27 5.13 -3.63 8.09
C TRP A 27 6.36 -4.18 8.81
N ARG A 28 7.26 -4.89 8.11
CA ARG A 28 8.52 -5.37 8.70
C ARG A 28 9.44 -4.23 9.12
N LEU A 29 9.51 -3.16 8.34
CA LEU A 29 10.29 -1.96 8.70
C LEU A 29 9.71 -1.25 9.92
N LEU A 30 8.37 -1.16 10.03
CA LEU A 30 7.71 -0.66 11.24
C LEU A 30 8.05 -1.52 12.47
N ALA A 31 8.01 -2.84 12.35
CA ALA A 31 8.36 -3.76 13.43
C ALA A 31 9.83 -3.61 13.89
N LEU A 32 10.70 -3.19 12.98
CA LEU A 32 12.11 -2.86 13.26
C LEU A 32 12.32 -1.40 13.70
N SER A 33 11.24 -0.64 13.95
CA SER A 33 11.28 0.79 14.28
C SER A 33 11.97 1.67 13.23
N ARG A 34 12.08 1.20 11.98
CA ARG A 34 12.63 1.94 10.83
C ARG A 34 11.50 2.71 10.15
N PHE A 35 10.95 3.69 10.85
CA PHE A 35 9.69 4.34 10.47
C PHE A 35 9.80 5.13 9.17
N GLU A 36 10.88 5.89 8.97
CA GLU A 36 11.15 6.64 7.73
C GLU A 36 11.25 5.71 6.53
N ASP A 37 12.01 4.62 6.67
CA ASP A 37 12.18 3.63 5.61
C ASP A 37 10.86 2.93 5.27
N ALA A 38 10.01 2.69 6.28
CA ALA A 38 8.70 2.07 6.09
C ALA A 38 7.76 2.92 5.22
N LEU A 39 7.91 4.26 5.23
CA LEU A 39 7.01 5.13 4.47
C LEU A 39 7.11 4.90 2.96
N VAL A 40 8.30 4.58 2.44
CA VAL A 40 8.50 4.40 0.99
C VAL A 40 7.65 3.26 0.43
N PRO A 41 7.80 2.00 0.88
CA PRO A 41 7.00 0.89 0.36
C PRO A 41 5.51 1.00 0.75
N LEU A 42 5.17 1.61 1.89
CA LEU A 42 3.76 1.81 2.26
C LEU A 42 3.05 2.80 1.34
N ASN A 43 3.69 3.91 0.98
CA ASN A 43 3.12 4.86 0.02
C ASN A 43 2.96 4.24 -1.37
N GLU A 44 3.93 3.45 -1.81
CA GLU A 44 3.84 2.76 -3.09
C GLU A 44 2.72 1.71 -3.10
N ALA A 45 2.56 0.93 -2.02
CA ALA A 45 1.44 0.01 -1.86
C ALA A 45 0.08 0.72 -1.94
N VAL A 46 -0.08 1.84 -1.22
CA VAL A 46 -1.30 2.67 -1.29
C VAL A 46 -1.56 3.17 -2.71
N ALA A 47 -0.53 3.66 -3.40
CA ALA A 47 -0.68 4.15 -4.77
C ALA A 47 -1.10 3.05 -5.75
N LEU A 48 -0.57 1.84 -5.59
CA LEU A 48 -0.94 0.67 -6.40
C LEU A 48 -2.36 0.22 -6.11
N TYR A 49 -2.74 0.10 -4.84
CA TYR A 49 -4.10 -0.27 -4.45
C TYR A 49 -5.14 0.77 -4.87
N ARG A 50 -4.82 2.07 -4.83
CA ARG A 50 -5.73 3.12 -5.32
C ARG A 50 -6.05 2.98 -6.81
N ARG A 51 -5.14 2.43 -7.60
CA ARG A 51 -5.35 2.14 -9.03
C ARG A 51 -6.13 0.85 -9.27
N HIS A 52 -6.44 0.08 -8.23
CA HIS A 52 -7.05 -1.23 -8.34
C HIS A 52 -8.19 -1.44 -7.32
N VAL A 53 -9.42 -1.20 -7.77
CA VAL A 53 -10.62 -1.18 -6.91
C VAL A 53 -11.00 -2.58 -6.36
N GLU A 54 -10.49 -3.66 -6.96
CA GLU A 54 -10.82 -5.04 -6.53
C GLU A 54 -10.12 -5.49 -5.24
N SER A 55 -9.34 -4.63 -4.57
CA SER A 55 -8.62 -4.99 -3.34
C SER A 55 -8.75 -3.94 -2.21
N PRO A 56 -9.99 -3.62 -1.78
CA PRO A 56 -10.22 -2.61 -0.74
C PRO A 56 -9.58 -3.00 0.60
N ASP A 57 -9.59 -4.28 0.97
CA ASP A 57 -8.98 -4.76 2.23
C ASP A 57 -7.46 -4.54 2.25
N GLY A 58 -6.79 -4.80 1.14
CA GLY A 58 -5.35 -4.58 0.99
C GLY A 58 -5.02 -3.09 1.08
N HIS A 59 -5.83 -2.26 0.43
CA HIS A 59 -5.70 -0.81 0.46
C HIS A 59 -5.87 -0.24 1.88
N ALA A 60 -6.93 -0.62 2.58
CA ALA A 60 -7.21 -0.19 3.95
C ALA A 60 -6.08 -0.59 4.90
N ARG A 61 -5.53 -1.79 4.75
CA ARG A 61 -4.40 -2.27 5.55
C ARG A 61 -3.12 -1.47 5.31
N SER A 62 -2.82 -1.13 4.05
CA SER A 62 -1.66 -0.29 3.72
C SER A 62 -1.80 1.12 4.26
N LEU A 63 -3.00 1.71 4.19
CA LEU A 63 -3.30 3.02 4.78
C LEU A 63 -3.17 3.01 6.32
N TYR A 64 -3.64 1.95 6.98
CA TYR A 64 -3.47 1.78 8.42
C TYR A 64 -1.97 1.73 8.80
N ASN A 65 -1.19 0.88 8.13
CA ASN A 65 0.24 0.75 8.38
C ASN A 65 0.98 2.09 8.11
N LEU A 66 0.61 2.79 7.04
CA LEU A 66 1.14 4.13 6.75
C LEU A 66 0.81 5.11 7.88
N GLY A 67 -0.43 5.08 8.39
CA GLY A 67 -0.86 5.87 9.54
C GLY A 67 -0.03 5.63 10.79
N VAL A 68 0.27 4.35 11.10
CA VAL A 68 1.15 3.97 12.22
C VAL A 68 2.54 4.58 12.06
N GLY A 69 3.18 4.40 10.89
CA GLY A 69 4.50 4.97 10.62
C GLY A 69 4.54 6.49 10.74
N LEU A 70 3.54 7.17 10.17
CA LEU A 70 3.39 8.63 10.28
C LEU A 70 3.20 9.09 11.74
N GLY A 71 2.46 8.32 12.55
CA GLY A 71 2.26 8.59 13.97
C GLY A 71 3.57 8.55 14.76
N HIS A 72 4.40 7.52 14.54
CA HIS A 72 5.73 7.41 15.15
C HIS A 72 6.65 8.58 14.77
N LEU A 73 6.53 9.07 13.53
CA LEU A 73 7.27 10.24 13.01
C LEU A 73 6.66 11.59 13.40
N ARG A 74 5.67 11.60 14.31
CA ARG A 74 4.97 12.82 14.76
C ARG A 74 4.22 13.57 13.65
N ARG A 75 3.99 12.94 12.50
CA ARG A 75 3.22 13.45 11.35
C ARG A 75 1.72 13.21 11.55
N HIS A 76 1.20 13.66 12.70
CA HIS A 76 -0.13 13.33 13.21
C HIS A 76 -1.29 13.72 12.27
N ARG A 77 -1.15 14.83 11.55
CA ARG A 77 -2.17 15.27 10.58
C ARG A 77 -2.32 14.28 9.43
N GLU A 78 -1.21 13.79 8.92
CA GLU A 78 -1.16 12.83 7.81
C GLU A 78 -1.57 11.44 8.28
N ALA A 79 -1.15 11.02 9.48
CA ALA A 79 -1.60 9.77 10.10
C ALA A 79 -3.13 9.71 10.21
N ARG A 80 -3.75 10.79 10.73
CA ARG A 80 -5.22 10.90 10.80
C ARG A 80 -5.88 10.93 9.43
N ALA A 81 -5.22 11.46 8.40
CA ALA A 81 -5.75 11.43 7.05
C ALA A 81 -5.78 9.99 6.50
N ALA A 82 -4.68 9.26 6.66
CA ALA A 82 -4.58 7.85 6.25
C ALA A 82 -5.61 6.97 6.97
N GLU A 83 -5.78 7.14 8.29
CA GLU A 83 -6.83 6.41 9.03
C GLU A 83 -8.24 6.71 8.55
N ARG A 84 -8.54 7.99 8.25
CA ARG A 84 -9.86 8.37 7.74
C ARG A 84 -10.12 7.79 6.35
N GLU A 85 -9.10 7.73 5.51
CA GLU A 85 -9.20 7.09 4.21
C GLU A 85 -9.41 5.57 4.35
N ALA A 86 -8.65 4.91 5.23
CA ALA A 86 -8.81 3.48 5.51
C ALA A 86 -10.23 3.11 5.96
N ARG A 87 -10.86 3.92 6.83
CA ARG A 87 -12.24 3.69 7.32
C ARG A 87 -13.33 3.92 6.27
N ARG A 88 -12.99 4.49 5.10
CA ARG A 88 -13.95 4.76 4.01
C ARG A 88 -13.93 3.67 2.93
N LEU A 89 -12.96 2.76 2.99
CA LEU A 89 -12.83 1.59 2.12
C LEU A 89 -13.57 0.40 2.75
#